data_AF-A0A844ZNA9-F1
#
_entry.id   AF-A0A844ZNA9-F1
#
_cell.length_a   1.000
_cell.length_b   1.000
_cell.length_c   1.000
_cell.angle_alpha   90.00
_cell.angle_beta   90.00
_cell.angle_gamma   90.00
#
_symmetry.space_group_name_H-M   'P 1'
#
loop_
_entity.id
_entity.type
_entity.pdbx_description
1 polymer ?
#
loop_
_entity_poly.entity_id
_entity_poly.type
_entity_poly.pdbx_seq_one_letter_code
_entity_poly.pdbx_strand_id
1 'polypeptide(L)'
;MIGTTDSDTVSLPNAMKGRTLGKSKQRYLKSRPRKLSDSQWAFDDAAEFIRDGFSQRQSVKGLRPFDSANGYLRREAYALIRETKSRKGGANTIKSLVQRLSTTPESPEYAENPFYWGLLAIDPHRDFLSPQDLSRFAKQLLYADRNGVPPNYLIGFLYQTGGPRDLSHKLVSKVRDDSLALEIQR
;
A
#
# COMPACT_ATOMS: atom_id res chain seq x y z
N MET A 1 3.55 -41.92 2.25
CA MET A 1 2.24 -41.23 2.19
C MET A 1 2.51 -39.76 1.92
N ILE A 2 2.08 -39.26 0.76
CA ILE A 2 2.33 -37.90 0.27
C ILE A 2 1.22 -37.01 0.86
N GLY A 3 1.59 -36.09 1.75
CA GLY A 3 0.66 -35.14 2.36
C GLY A 3 0.17 -34.12 1.32
N THR A 4 -1.14 -34.09 1.10
CA THR A 4 -1.84 -33.11 0.29
C THR A 4 -1.74 -31.73 0.94
N THR A 5 -1.18 -30.76 0.21
CA THR A 5 -1.14 -29.35 0.63
C THR A 5 -2.53 -28.72 0.46
N ASP A 6 -3.14 -28.34 1.58
CA ASP A 6 -4.38 -27.57 1.61
C ASP A 6 -4.23 -26.26 0.84
N SER A 7 -5.18 -26.05 -0.07
CA SER A 7 -5.28 -24.86 -0.89
C SER A 7 -5.94 -23.76 -0.06
N ASP A 8 -5.13 -22.83 0.46
CA ASP A 8 -5.61 -21.65 1.19
C ASP A 8 -6.57 -20.84 0.31
N THR A 9 -7.86 -21.03 0.55
CA THR A 9 -8.93 -20.29 -0.10
C THR A 9 -8.94 -18.87 0.47
N VAL A 10 -8.49 -17.92 -0.34
CA VAL A 10 -8.45 -16.49 0.00
C VAL A 10 -9.89 -16.00 0.21
N SER A 11 -10.32 -15.93 1.46
CA SER A 11 -11.59 -15.29 1.83
C SER A 11 -11.44 -13.78 1.67
N LEU A 12 -12.10 -13.23 0.64
CA LEU A 12 -12.23 -11.79 0.43
C LEU A 12 -12.98 -11.13 1.61
N PRO A 13 -12.64 -9.89 2.00
CA PRO A 13 -13.38 -9.17 3.02
C PRO A 13 -14.86 -9.03 2.65
N ASN A 14 -15.74 -9.23 3.63
CA ASN A 14 -17.22 -9.30 3.49
C ASN A 14 -17.87 -8.05 2.86
N ALA A 15 -17.13 -6.96 2.68
CA ALA A 15 -17.62 -5.70 2.09
C ALA A 15 -17.81 -5.74 0.55
N MET A 16 -17.48 -6.85 -0.13
CA MET A 16 -17.38 -6.90 -1.61
C MET A 16 -18.52 -7.62 -2.36
N LYS A 17 -19.51 -8.22 -1.68
CA LYS A 17 -20.62 -8.89 -2.37
C LYS A 17 -21.71 -7.89 -2.81
N GLY A 18 -21.76 -7.55 -4.11
CA GLY A 18 -22.99 -7.01 -4.74
C GLY A 18 -22.92 -5.68 -5.50
N ARG A 19 -21.77 -5.15 -5.93
CA ARG A 19 -21.72 -3.88 -6.70
C ARG A 19 -21.33 -4.07 -8.17
N THR A 20 -22.06 -3.39 -9.06
CA THR A 20 -21.84 -3.33 -10.51
C THR A 20 -20.54 -2.61 -10.87
N LEU A 21 -19.80 -3.15 -11.83
CA LEU A 21 -18.50 -2.64 -12.28
C LEU A 21 -18.66 -1.33 -13.08
N GLY A 22 -17.86 -0.30 -12.76
CA GLY A 22 -17.80 0.95 -13.53
C GLY A 22 -17.12 0.82 -14.91
N LYS A 23 -17.34 1.79 -15.81
CA LYS A 23 -16.78 1.83 -17.18
C LYS A 23 -15.23 1.81 -17.22
N SER A 24 -14.56 2.30 -16.19
CA SER A 24 -13.10 2.24 -16.05
C SER A 24 -12.60 0.80 -15.95
N LYS A 25 -13.32 -0.05 -15.22
CA LYS A 25 -13.01 -1.46 -15.05
C LYS A 25 -13.13 -2.24 -16.37
N GLN A 26 -14.09 -1.88 -17.24
CA GLN A 26 -14.22 -2.52 -18.55
C GLN A 26 -13.03 -2.26 -19.49
N ARG A 27 -12.40 -1.07 -19.41
CA ARG A 27 -11.19 -0.79 -20.19
C ARG A 27 -9.98 -1.54 -19.64
N TYR A 28 -9.83 -1.56 -18.32
CA TYR A 28 -8.78 -2.33 -17.65
C TYR A 28 -8.90 -3.85 -17.91
N LEU A 29 -10.13 -4.39 -17.89
CA LEU A 29 -10.37 -5.81 -18.14
C LEU A 29 -9.97 -6.25 -19.56
N LYS A 30 -10.11 -5.38 -20.57
CA LYS A 30 -9.78 -5.71 -21.97
C LYS A 30 -8.28 -5.70 -22.27
N SER A 31 -7.47 -5.03 -21.45
CA SER A 31 -6.00 -5.00 -21.57
C SER A 31 -5.29 -5.92 -20.59
N ARG A 32 -6.02 -6.75 -19.83
CA ARG A 32 -5.44 -7.65 -18.81
C ARG A 32 -4.60 -8.77 -19.45
N PRO A 33 -3.30 -8.90 -19.10
CA PRO A 33 -2.47 -10.00 -19.57
C PRO A 33 -2.88 -11.33 -18.90
N ARG A 34 -2.82 -12.43 -19.67
CA ARG A 34 -3.33 -13.77 -19.31
C ARG A 34 -2.61 -14.51 -18.14
N LYS A 35 -1.65 -13.90 -17.45
CA LYS A 35 -0.79 -14.61 -16.47
C LYS A 35 -0.54 -13.82 -15.18
N LEU A 36 -1.59 -13.39 -14.50
CA LEU A 36 -1.47 -12.95 -13.10
C LEU A 36 -1.70 -14.15 -12.17
N SER A 37 -0.94 -14.22 -11.08
CA SER A 37 -1.26 -15.11 -9.97
C SER A 37 -2.50 -14.63 -9.22
N ASP A 38 -3.13 -15.51 -8.46
CA ASP A 38 -4.30 -15.16 -7.64
C ASP A 38 -4.00 -14.04 -6.63
N SER A 39 -2.79 -14.02 -6.08
CA SER A 39 -2.35 -12.94 -5.17
C SER A 39 -2.24 -11.60 -5.87
N GLN A 40 -1.74 -11.58 -7.11
CA GLN A 40 -1.68 -10.37 -7.93
C GLN A 40 -3.08 -9.90 -8.32
N TRP A 41 -3.99 -10.83 -8.64
CA TRP A 41 -5.39 -10.51 -8.91
C TRP A 41 -6.08 -9.85 -7.72
N ALA A 42 -5.95 -10.46 -6.54
CA ALA A 42 -6.55 -9.94 -5.33
C ALA A 42 -6.04 -8.53 -4.99
N PHE A 43 -4.73 -8.29 -5.21
CA PHE A 43 -4.16 -6.96 -5.02
C PHE A 43 -4.70 -5.94 -6.04
N ASP A 44 -4.69 -6.25 -7.34
CA ASP A 44 -5.16 -5.33 -8.39
C ASP A 44 -6.65 -4.97 -8.20
N ASP A 45 -7.49 -5.93 -7.83
CA ASP A 45 -8.92 -5.71 -7.56
C ASP A 45 -9.13 -4.84 -6.31
N ALA A 46 -8.36 -5.06 -5.24
CA ALA A 46 -8.40 -4.20 -4.05
C ALA A 46 -7.89 -2.78 -4.35
N ALA A 47 -6.81 -2.66 -5.11
CA ALA A 47 -6.27 -1.38 -5.56
C ALA A 47 -7.30 -0.60 -6.39
N GLU A 48 -8.06 -1.26 -7.26
CA GLU A 48 -9.14 -0.64 -8.01
C GLU A 48 -10.23 -0.08 -7.11
N PHE A 49 -10.65 -0.83 -6.08
CA PHE A 49 -11.62 -0.36 -5.10
C PHE A 49 -11.12 0.89 -4.34
N ILE A 50 -9.82 0.96 -4.05
CA ILE A 50 -9.19 2.13 -3.43
C ILE A 50 -9.25 3.35 -4.36
N ARG A 51 -8.92 3.17 -5.65
CA ARG A 51 -8.97 4.25 -6.65
C ARG A 51 -10.39 4.81 -6.82
N ASP A 52 -11.39 3.92 -6.90
CA ASP A 52 -12.79 4.32 -7.01
C ASP A 52 -13.26 5.08 -5.76
N GLY A 53 -12.95 4.57 -4.57
CA GLY A 53 -13.30 5.23 -3.30
C GLY A 53 -12.60 6.58 -3.12
N PHE A 54 -11.37 6.74 -3.60
CA PHE A 54 -10.68 8.02 -3.63
C PHE A 54 -11.40 9.03 -4.53
N SER A 55 -11.72 8.60 -5.76
CA SER A 55 -12.40 9.43 -6.78
C SER A 55 -13.77 9.93 -6.30
N GLN A 56 -14.55 9.06 -5.65
CA GLN A 56 -15.85 9.43 -5.07
C GLN A 56 -15.75 10.50 -3.97
N ARG A 57 -14.62 10.54 -3.24
CA ARG A 57 -14.42 11.47 -2.13
C ARG A 57 -13.79 12.79 -2.54
N GLN A 58 -13.18 12.88 -3.72
CA GLN A 58 -12.54 14.11 -4.18
C GLN A 58 -13.53 15.29 -4.33
N SER A 59 -14.78 15.01 -4.67
CA SER A 59 -15.81 16.03 -4.88
C SER A 59 -16.46 16.53 -3.58
N VAL A 60 -16.24 15.86 -2.45
CA VAL A 60 -16.91 16.15 -1.18
C VAL A 60 -16.07 17.12 -0.34
N LYS A 61 -16.59 18.33 -0.13
CA LYS A 61 -15.94 19.38 0.66
C LYS A 61 -16.25 19.24 2.16
N GLY A 62 -15.38 19.78 3.01
CA GLY A 62 -15.61 19.86 4.46
C GLY A 62 -15.48 18.53 5.22
N LEU A 63 -14.95 17.49 4.59
CA LEU A 63 -14.69 16.23 5.26
C LEU A 63 -13.56 16.37 6.29
N ARG A 64 -13.72 15.68 7.42
CA ARG A 64 -12.65 15.52 8.41
C ARG A 64 -11.43 14.89 7.74
N PRO A 65 -10.19 15.14 8.22
CA PRO A 65 -8.99 14.55 7.63
C PRO A 65 -9.08 13.03 7.43
N PHE A 66 -9.68 12.32 8.39
CA PHE A 66 -9.94 10.89 8.29
C PHE A 66 -10.86 10.52 7.12
N ASP A 67 -11.94 11.28 6.90
CA ASP A 67 -12.95 10.98 5.88
C ASP A 67 -12.58 11.53 4.49
N SER A 68 -11.63 12.47 4.43
CA SER A 68 -11.13 13.07 3.19
C SER A 68 -10.61 12.03 2.19
N ALA A 69 -10.59 12.37 0.90
CA ALA A 69 -10.07 11.49 -0.14
C ALA A 69 -8.64 11.00 0.19
N ASN A 70 -7.76 11.91 0.58
CA ASN A 70 -6.38 11.58 0.98
C ASN A 70 -6.33 10.70 2.24
N GLY A 71 -7.16 10.98 3.24
CA GLY A 71 -7.26 10.15 4.44
C GLY A 71 -7.66 8.72 4.12
N TYR A 72 -8.69 8.56 3.28
CA TYR A 72 -9.14 7.27 2.76
C TYR A 72 -8.02 6.54 2.01
N LEU A 73 -7.45 7.17 0.98
CA LEU A 73 -6.38 6.56 0.15
C LEU A 73 -5.23 6.05 1.02
N ARG A 74 -4.74 6.88 1.96
CA ARG A 74 -3.63 6.48 2.84
C ARG A 74 -3.97 5.28 3.70
N ARG A 75 -5.15 5.24 4.34
CA ARG A 75 -5.53 4.12 5.21
C ARG A 75 -5.71 2.83 4.43
N GLU A 76 -6.47 2.87 3.35
CA GLU A 76 -6.79 1.66 2.60
C GLU A 76 -5.53 1.14 1.88
N ALA A 77 -4.70 2.02 1.31
CA ALA A 77 -3.42 1.64 0.73
C ALA A 77 -2.49 1.03 1.79
N TYR A 78 -2.38 1.65 2.97
CA TYR A 78 -1.59 1.13 4.07
C TYR A 78 -2.06 -0.25 4.51
N ALA A 79 -3.36 -0.46 4.69
CA ALA A 79 -3.95 -1.73 5.06
C ALA A 79 -3.63 -2.82 4.01
N LEU A 80 -3.92 -2.55 2.73
CA LEU A 80 -3.69 -3.48 1.63
C LEU A 80 -2.21 -3.86 1.51
N ILE A 81 -1.31 -2.88 1.55
CA ILE A 81 0.13 -3.13 1.42
C ILE A 81 0.65 -3.91 2.63
N ARG A 82 0.23 -3.53 3.83
CA ARG A 82 0.66 -4.20 5.08
C ARG A 82 0.18 -5.65 5.12
N GLU A 83 -1.06 -5.89 4.76
CA GLU A 83 -1.61 -7.24 4.66
C GLU A 83 -0.84 -8.06 3.61
N THR A 84 -0.68 -7.50 2.41
CA THR A 84 -0.01 -8.20 1.30
C THR A 84 1.43 -8.54 1.67
N LYS A 85 2.23 -7.58 2.15
CA LYS A 85 3.65 -7.81 2.48
C LYS A 85 3.84 -8.82 3.62
N SER A 86 2.85 -9.00 4.50
CA SER A 86 2.92 -9.96 5.61
C SER A 86 2.76 -11.42 5.15
N ARG A 87 2.19 -11.65 3.97
CA ARG A 87 2.03 -12.99 3.39
C ARG A 87 3.33 -13.49 2.78
N LYS A 88 3.54 -14.81 2.75
CA LYS A 88 4.69 -15.45 2.10
C LYS A 88 4.77 -15.04 0.63
N GLY A 89 5.87 -14.39 0.22
CA GLY A 89 6.06 -13.90 -1.14
C GLY A 89 5.27 -12.64 -1.51
N GLY A 90 4.56 -12.02 -0.55
CA GLY A 90 3.74 -10.84 -0.80
C GLY A 90 4.53 -9.60 -1.23
N ALA A 91 5.72 -9.38 -0.67
CA ALA A 91 6.60 -8.30 -1.13
C ALA A 91 7.01 -8.48 -2.61
N ASN A 92 7.28 -9.72 -3.04
CA ASN A 92 7.58 -10.03 -4.45
C ASN A 92 6.34 -9.85 -5.34
N THR A 93 5.16 -10.19 -4.83
CA THR A 93 3.88 -9.94 -5.51
C THR A 93 3.75 -8.45 -5.84
N ILE A 94 3.95 -7.55 -4.86
CA ILE A 94 3.88 -6.10 -5.09
C ILE A 94 4.95 -5.65 -6.10
N LYS A 95 6.21 -6.06 -5.94
CA LYS A 95 7.29 -5.68 -6.88
C LYS A 95 7.01 -6.12 -8.31
N SER A 96 6.54 -7.35 -8.51
CA SER A 96 6.22 -7.89 -9.84
C SER A 96 5.09 -7.14 -10.54
N LEU A 97 4.09 -6.65 -9.79
CA LEU A 97 3.03 -5.80 -10.34
C LEU A 97 3.58 -4.50 -10.90
N VAL A 98 4.51 -3.85 -10.18
CA VAL A 98 5.13 -2.59 -10.62
C VAL A 98 6.12 -2.80 -11.77
N GLN A 99 6.94 -3.86 -11.73
CA GLN A 99 7.89 -4.18 -12.80
C GLN A 99 7.19 -4.41 -14.14
N ARG A 100 5.98 -5.01 -14.12
CA ARG A 100 5.15 -5.17 -15.32
C ARG A 100 4.73 -3.85 -15.96
N LEU A 101 4.65 -2.79 -15.16
CA LEU A 101 4.32 -1.44 -15.62
C LEU A 101 5.56 -0.66 -16.10
N SER A 102 6.71 -1.34 -16.23
CA SER A 102 8.00 -0.75 -16.60
C SER A 102 8.39 0.45 -15.75
N THR A 103 7.89 0.50 -14.51
CA THR A 103 8.17 1.58 -13.57
C THR A 103 9.20 1.09 -12.56
N THR A 104 10.28 1.84 -12.38
CA THR A 104 11.29 1.56 -11.38
C THR A 104 11.46 2.78 -10.46
N PRO A 105 11.69 2.57 -9.15
CA PRO A 105 12.09 3.66 -8.29
C PRO A 105 13.43 4.23 -8.75
N GLU A 106 13.50 5.56 -8.85
CA GLU A 106 14.72 6.26 -9.28
C GLU A 106 15.81 6.25 -8.20
N SER A 107 15.40 6.19 -6.92
CA SER A 107 16.32 6.23 -5.77
C SER A 107 16.44 4.85 -5.09
N PRO A 108 17.67 4.43 -4.73
CA PRO A 108 17.90 3.21 -3.95
C PRO A 108 17.12 3.16 -2.63
N GLU A 109 16.91 4.31 -1.98
CA GLU A 109 16.15 4.40 -0.72
C GLU A 109 14.72 3.83 -0.88
N TYR A 110 14.12 4.00 -2.06
CA TYR A 110 12.78 3.51 -2.34
C TYR A 110 12.75 2.06 -2.85
N ALA A 111 13.87 1.54 -3.33
CA ALA A 111 13.97 0.16 -3.80
C ALA A 111 13.68 -0.84 -2.67
N GLU A 112 14.02 -0.48 -1.44
CA GLU A 112 13.80 -1.30 -0.25
C GLU A 112 12.47 -1.02 0.46
N ASN A 113 11.78 0.08 0.13
CA ASN A 113 10.55 0.47 0.81
C ASN A 113 9.31 -0.21 0.19
N PRO A 114 8.69 -1.23 0.83
CA PRO A 114 7.54 -1.94 0.27
C PRO A 114 6.32 -1.05 0.08
N PHE A 115 6.18 0.03 0.86
CA PHE A 115 5.09 0.99 0.72
C PHE A 115 5.24 1.88 -0.51
N TYR A 116 6.47 2.15 -0.96
CA TYR A 116 6.69 2.88 -2.21
C TYR A 116 6.21 2.04 -3.42
N TRP A 117 6.65 0.78 -3.48
CA TRP A 117 6.20 -0.17 -4.50
C TRP A 117 4.68 -0.39 -4.45
N GLY A 118 4.12 -0.54 -3.26
CA GLY A 118 2.69 -0.73 -3.08
C GLY A 118 1.86 0.46 -3.56
N LEU A 119 2.29 1.69 -3.26
CA LEU A 119 1.61 2.89 -3.74
C LEU A 119 1.73 3.04 -5.27
N LEU A 120 2.88 2.70 -5.87
CA LEU A 120 3.01 2.64 -7.33
C LEU A 120 2.10 1.57 -7.96
N ALA A 121 1.93 0.42 -7.32
CA ALA A 121 1.00 -0.60 -7.81
C ALA A 121 -0.47 -0.13 -7.71
N ILE A 122 -0.80 0.70 -6.71
CA ILE A 122 -2.14 1.28 -6.55
C ILE A 122 -2.39 2.44 -7.50
N ASP A 123 -1.41 3.30 -7.76
CA ASP A 123 -1.52 4.46 -8.64
C ASP A 123 -0.43 4.44 -9.72
N PRO A 124 -0.52 3.52 -10.69
CA PRO A 124 0.55 3.28 -11.66
C PRO A 124 0.75 4.43 -12.64
N HIS A 125 -0.30 5.21 -12.90
CA HIS A 125 -0.29 6.33 -13.83
C HIS A 125 -0.12 7.69 -13.13
N ARG A 126 -0.01 7.70 -11.80
CA ARG A 126 0.13 8.92 -10.98
C ARG A 126 -1.08 9.86 -11.14
N ASP A 127 -2.27 9.29 -11.26
CA ASP A 127 -3.53 10.03 -11.38
C ASP A 127 -3.91 10.70 -10.06
N PHE A 128 -3.44 10.16 -8.93
CA PHE A 128 -3.85 10.57 -7.59
C PHE A 128 -2.71 11.13 -6.74
N LEU A 129 -1.48 10.61 -6.93
CA LEU A 129 -0.31 10.97 -6.14
C LEU A 129 0.75 11.65 -7.01
N SER A 130 1.11 12.88 -6.65
CA SER A 130 2.31 13.53 -7.18
C SER A 130 3.57 12.72 -6.80
N PRO A 131 4.69 12.83 -7.56
CA PRO A 131 5.96 12.20 -7.18
C PRO A 131 6.42 12.54 -5.76
N GLN A 132 6.21 13.78 -5.34
CA GLN A 132 6.54 14.27 -4.00
C GLN A 132 5.63 13.64 -2.94
N ASP A 133 4.32 13.54 -3.21
CA ASP A 133 3.37 12.89 -2.31
C ASP A 133 3.63 11.40 -2.16
N LEU A 134 3.90 10.70 -3.27
CA LEU A 134 4.24 9.29 -3.29
C LEU A 134 5.43 9.00 -2.37
N SER A 135 6.53 9.73 -2.57
CA SER A 135 7.76 9.61 -1.77
C SER A 135 7.50 9.88 -0.30
N ARG A 136 6.78 10.98 0.01
CA ARG A 136 6.43 11.38 1.37
C ARG A 136 5.54 10.34 2.06
N PHE A 137 4.51 9.87 1.37
CA PHE A 137 3.55 8.91 1.93
C PHE A 137 4.24 7.58 2.17
N ALA A 138 5.05 7.10 1.22
CA ALA A 138 5.80 5.86 1.40
C ALA A 138 6.67 5.87 2.67
N LYS A 139 7.35 6.99 2.97
CA LYS A 139 8.15 7.13 4.21
C LYS A 139 7.27 7.17 5.46
N GLN A 140 6.15 7.90 5.41
CA GLN A 140 5.17 7.97 6.49
C GLN A 140 4.56 6.61 6.83
N LEU A 141 4.16 5.85 5.80
CA LEU A 141 3.57 4.52 5.94
C LEU A 141 4.60 3.51 6.47
N LEU A 142 5.84 3.55 5.98
CA LEU A 142 6.92 2.72 6.51
C LEU A 142 7.19 3.01 7.99
N TYR A 143 7.20 4.30 8.37
CA TYR A 143 7.37 4.68 9.77
C TYR A 143 6.20 4.18 10.64
N ALA A 144 4.94 4.32 10.17
CA ALA A 144 3.77 3.82 10.88
C ALA A 144 3.80 2.29 11.07
N ASP A 145 4.20 1.55 10.04
CA ASP A 145 4.35 0.09 10.08
C ASP A 145 5.40 -0.37 11.08
N ARG A 146 6.57 0.29 11.11
CA ARG A 146 7.64 0.06 12.10
C ARG A 146 7.23 0.38 13.54
N ASN A 147 6.14 1.11 13.74
CA ASN A 147 5.57 1.39 15.05
C ASN A 147 4.27 0.60 15.30
N GLY A 148 3.97 -0.39 14.45
CA GLY A 148 2.83 -1.29 14.63
C GLY A 148 1.46 -0.62 14.47
N VAL A 149 1.40 0.59 13.92
CA VAL A 149 0.17 1.42 13.93
C VAL A 149 -0.96 0.73 13.15
N PRO A 150 -2.12 0.47 13.77
CA PRO A 150 -3.28 -0.06 13.06
C PRO A 150 -3.82 0.91 11.99
N PRO A 151 -4.37 0.43 10.85
CA PRO A 151 -4.87 1.30 9.78
C PRO A 151 -5.89 2.35 10.23
N ASN A 152 -6.79 2.00 11.16
CA ASN A 152 -7.81 2.91 11.69
C ASN A 152 -7.20 4.08 12.50
N TYR A 153 -6.00 3.93 13.03
CA TYR A 153 -5.30 4.98 13.78
C TYR A 153 -4.23 5.71 12.95
N LEU A 154 -4.01 5.29 11.70
CA LEU A 154 -2.96 5.83 10.85
C LEU A 154 -3.04 7.35 10.70
N ILE A 155 -4.22 7.89 10.40
CA ILE A 155 -4.36 9.33 10.15
C ILE A 155 -4.04 10.13 11.41
N GLY A 156 -4.56 9.74 12.57
CA GLY A 156 -4.24 10.40 13.85
C GLY A 156 -2.75 10.33 14.17
N PHE A 157 -2.14 9.16 13.97
CA PHE A 157 -0.70 8.97 14.15
C PHE A 157 0.12 9.89 13.24
N LEU A 158 -0.19 9.96 11.95
CA LEU A 158 0.53 10.83 11.01
C LEU A 158 0.42 12.31 11.39
N TYR A 159 -0.74 12.74 11.89
CA TYR A 159 -0.93 14.11 12.40
C TYR A 159 -0.05 14.41 13.61
N GLN A 160 0.04 13.47 14.57
CA GLN A 160 0.85 13.62 15.78
C GLN A 160 2.36 13.59 15.49
N THR A 161 2.79 12.77 14.52
CA THR A 161 4.22 12.60 14.22
C THR A 161 4.87 13.80 13.53
N GLY A 162 4.08 14.74 13.01
CA GLY A 162 4.55 15.98 12.39
C GLY A 162 4.74 15.88 10.88
N GLY A 163 5.30 16.95 10.31
CA GLY A 163 5.55 17.10 8.87
C GLY A 163 6.72 16.26 8.37
N PRO A 164 6.93 16.18 7.05
CA PRO A 164 7.96 15.34 6.42
C PRO A 164 9.40 15.65 6.87
N ARG A 165 9.69 16.88 7.32
CA ARG A 165 11.03 17.25 7.83
C ARG A 165 11.40 16.45 9.09
N ASP A 166 10.44 16.22 9.98
CA ASP A 166 10.69 15.52 11.25
C ASP A 166 10.81 14.00 11.07
N LEU A 167 10.20 13.46 10.02
CA LEU A 167 10.13 12.01 9.77
C LEU A 167 11.46 11.41 9.32
N SER A 168 12.23 12.10 8.46
CA SER A 168 13.52 11.61 8.00
C SER A 168 14.51 11.44 9.16
N HIS A 169 14.55 12.41 10.09
CA HIS A 169 15.39 12.34 11.29
C HIS A 169 14.96 11.19 12.24
N LYS A 170 13.65 10.96 12.39
CA LYS A 170 13.10 9.87 13.22
C LYS A 170 13.37 8.47 12.63
N LEU A 171 13.43 8.35 11.29
CA LEU A 171 13.74 7.07 10.64
C LEU A 171 15.21 6.69 10.81
N VAL A 172 16.13 7.66 10.72
CA VAL A 172 17.58 7.41 10.87
C VAL A 172 17.94 7.06 12.31
N SER A 173 17.36 7.75 13.31
CA SER A 173 17.59 7.46 14.73
C SER A 173 17.16 6.04 15.11
N LYS A 174 15.96 5.62 14.69
CA LYS A 174 15.44 4.28 15.04
C LYS A 174 16.28 3.13 14.49
N VAL A 175 16.81 3.25 13.26
CA VAL A 175 17.70 2.23 12.67
C VAL A 175 18.99 2.06 13.49
N ARG A 176 19.52 3.16 14.04
CA ARG A 176 20.69 3.11 14.90
C ARG A 176 20.37 2.43 16.23
N ASP A 177 19.23 2.74 16.83
CA ASP A 177 18.82 2.15 18.11
C ASP A 177 18.55 0.64 17.98
N ASP A 178 17.88 0.21 16.90
CA ASP A 178 17.64 -1.20 16.62
C ASP A 178 18.96 -1.97 16.37
N SER A 179 19.96 -1.31 15.75
CA SER A 179 21.28 -1.91 15.52
C SER A 179 22.07 -2.10 16.82
N LEU A 180 22.01 -1.12 17.72
CA LEU A 180 22.66 -1.19 19.04
C LEU A 180 22.01 -2.25 19.94
N ALA A 181 20.67 -2.36 19.91
CA ALA A 181 19.94 -3.37 20.68
C ALA A 181 20.33 -4.81 20.29
N LEU A 182 20.64 -5.04 19.01
CA LEU A 182 21.10 -6.35 18.51
C LEU A 182 22.56 -6.65 18.89
N GLU A 183 23.40 -5.64 19.07
CA GLU A 183 24.82 -5.80 19.43
C GLU A 183 25.00 -6.15 20.91
N ILE A 184 24.14 -5.62 21.80
CA ILE A 184 24.16 -5.92 23.25
C ILE A 184 23.70 -7.35 23.56
N GLN A 185 22.99 -8.02 22.65
CA GLN A 185 22.48 -9.38 22.82
C GLN A 185 23.48 -10.48 22.39
N ARG A 186 24.69 -10.12 21.95
CA ARG A 186 25.78 -11.05 21.59
C ARG A 186 26.85 -11.10 22.66
#